data_AF-A0A962QW31-F1
#
_entry.id   AF-A0A962QW31-F1
#
_cell.length_a   1.000
_cell.length_b   1.000
_cell.length_c   1.000
_cell.angle_alpha   90.00
_cell.angle_beta   90.00
_cell.angle_gamma   90.00
#
_symmetry.space_group_name_H-M   'P 1'
#
loop_
_entity.id
_entity.type
_entity.pdbx_description
1 polymer ?
#
loop_
_entity_poly.entity_id
_entity_poly.type
_entity_poly.pdbx_seq_one_letter_code
_entity_poly.pdbx_strand_id
1 'polypeptide(L)'
;MNIKHLARSLVAILALTLASGASADSSLPEVTHDGLHLVKHTKMRAVWMAPGANLDEYSEVALLACYVAFNKNWQRNYNEETIQLENMVTDQDMKKIRDDLAKEFNKIFTEVLTKAGHKMVTTGGSGVLIVRPAIINLEVTAPDTMA
;
A
#
# COMPACT_ATOMS: atom_id res chain seq x y z
N MET A 1 -10.89 -60.12 16.49
CA MET A 1 -10.76 -58.74 15.97
C MET A 1 -9.29 -58.34 16.07
N ASN A 2 -8.59 -58.30 14.93
CA ASN A 2 -7.13 -58.37 14.85
C ASN A 2 -6.51 -56.96 14.98
N ILE A 3 -5.76 -56.71 16.07
CA ILE A 3 -5.10 -55.43 16.41
C ILE A 3 -4.24 -54.87 15.26
N LYS A 4 -3.80 -55.75 14.34
CA LYS A 4 -3.00 -55.44 13.14
C LYS A 4 -3.75 -54.59 12.10
N HIS A 5 -5.08 -54.62 12.06
CA HIS A 5 -5.87 -53.78 11.13
C HIS A 5 -6.13 -52.38 11.70
N LEU A 6 -6.19 -52.24 13.03
CA LEU A 6 -6.33 -50.95 13.70
C LEU A 6 -5.07 -50.09 13.50
N ALA A 7 -3.89 -50.72 13.57
CA ALA A 7 -2.60 -50.08 13.33
C ALA A 7 -2.43 -49.60 11.88
N ARG A 8 -3.04 -50.29 10.90
CA ARG A 8 -2.96 -49.90 9.48
C ARG A 8 -3.91 -48.76 9.11
N SER A 9 -5.06 -48.63 9.77
CA SER A 9 -5.94 -47.47 9.58
C SER A 9 -5.42 -46.20 10.25
N LEU A 10 -4.61 -46.30 11.31
CA LEU A 10 -4.04 -45.12 11.99
C LEU A 10 -2.97 -44.42 11.14
N VAL A 11 -2.23 -45.18 10.31
CA VAL A 11 -1.15 -44.64 9.46
C VAL A 11 -1.70 -43.88 8.24
N ALA A 12 -2.90 -44.20 7.77
CA ALA A 12 -3.53 -43.51 6.64
C ALA A 12 -4.09 -42.11 7.00
N ILE A 13 -4.39 -41.85 8.27
CA ILE A 13 -4.94 -40.56 8.73
C ILE A 13 -3.82 -39.53 9.00
N LEU A 14 -2.58 -39.97 9.19
CA LEU A 14 -1.45 -39.08 9.47
C LEU A 14 -0.85 -38.43 8.20
N ALA A 15 -1.26 -38.88 7.00
CA ALA A 15 -0.71 -38.38 5.73
C ALA A 15 -1.41 -37.11 5.19
N LEU A 16 -2.49 -36.63 5.81
CA LEU A 16 -3.29 -35.51 5.30
C LEU A 16 -3.13 -34.19 6.09
N THR A 17 -2.13 -34.09 6.97
CA THR A 17 -1.89 -32.89 7.81
C THR A 17 -0.81 -31.93 7.28
N LEU A 18 -0.20 -32.18 6.12
CA LEU A 18 0.77 -31.26 5.50
C LEU A 18 0.10 -30.22 4.58
N ALA A 19 -1.11 -29.76 4.91
CA ALA A 19 -1.64 -28.53 4.34
C ALA A 19 -0.80 -27.36 4.86
N SER A 20 0.20 -27.00 4.06
CA SER A 20 1.07 -25.83 4.12
C SER A 20 0.53 -24.67 4.97
N GLY A 21 0.98 -24.60 6.21
CA GLY A 21 1.15 -23.33 6.89
C GLY A 21 2.29 -22.58 6.21
N ALA A 22 2.01 -21.95 5.07
CA ALA A 22 2.89 -20.91 4.54
C ALA A 22 2.77 -19.73 5.52
N SER A 23 3.56 -19.78 6.58
CA SER A 23 3.85 -18.59 7.38
C SER A 23 4.50 -17.61 6.41
N ALA A 24 3.74 -16.63 5.94
CA ALA A 24 4.29 -15.53 5.16
C ALA A 24 5.35 -14.88 6.05
N ASP A 25 6.61 -15.07 5.70
CA ASP A 25 7.72 -14.40 6.34
C ASP A 25 7.45 -12.89 6.22
N SER A 26 7.37 -12.22 7.36
CA SER A 26 7.09 -10.78 7.46
C SER A 26 8.32 -9.93 7.12
N SER A 27 9.41 -10.57 6.66
CA SER A 27 10.57 -9.90 6.10
C SER A 27 10.26 -9.31 4.73
N LEU A 28 10.83 -8.12 4.48
CA LEU A 28 10.75 -7.48 3.17
C LEU A 28 11.46 -8.35 2.14
N PRO A 29 10.85 -8.64 0.97
CA PRO A 29 11.51 -9.46 -0.04
C PRO A 29 12.77 -8.76 -0.56
N GLU A 30 13.87 -9.51 -0.68
CA GLU A 30 15.13 -8.99 -1.26
C GLU A 30 14.96 -8.63 -2.74
N VAL A 31 14.12 -9.38 -3.46
CA VAL A 31 13.77 -9.12 -4.87
C VAL A 31 12.26 -9.21 -5.04
N THR A 32 11.68 -8.21 -5.68
CA THR A 32 10.25 -8.14 -6.00
C THR A 32 9.91 -9.00 -7.23
N HIS A 33 8.62 -9.30 -7.43
CA HIS A 33 8.14 -10.09 -8.56
C HIS A 33 8.51 -9.53 -9.94
N ASP A 34 8.74 -8.23 -10.02
CA ASP A 34 9.15 -7.45 -11.21
C ASP A 34 10.67 -7.24 -11.28
N GLY A 35 11.44 -7.87 -10.40
CA GLY A 35 12.91 -7.89 -10.46
C GLY A 35 13.59 -6.67 -9.84
N LEU A 36 12.89 -5.86 -9.05
CA LEU A 36 13.52 -4.76 -8.30
C LEU A 36 14.20 -5.28 -7.03
N HIS A 37 15.40 -4.77 -6.75
CA HIS A 37 16.23 -5.18 -5.61
C HIS A 37 16.07 -4.24 -4.43
N LEU A 38 16.00 -4.80 -3.22
CA LEU A 38 15.90 -4.05 -1.98
C LEU A 38 17.16 -3.19 -1.75
N VAL A 39 16.95 -1.89 -1.57
CA VAL A 39 18.02 -0.94 -1.19
C VAL A 39 18.14 -0.95 0.33
N LYS A 40 19.32 -1.28 0.84
CA LYS A 40 19.59 -1.37 2.28
C LYS A 40 19.92 0.01 2.86
N HIS A 41 19.71 0.17 4.17
CA HIS A 41 20.08 1.38 4.94
C HIS A 41 19.43 2.69 4.46
N THR A 42 18.17 2.66 4.07
CA THR A 42 17.42 3.87 3.71
C THR A 42 16.69 4.47 4.91
N LYS A 43 16.37 5.78 4.84
CA LYS A 43 15.48 6.44 5.82
C LYS A 43 14.01 6.08 5.64
N MET A 44 13.65 5.50 4.49
CA MET A 44 12.30 5.02 4.20
C MET A 44 12.12 3.60 4.75
N ARG A 45 10.86 3.20 4.96
CA ARG A 45 10.55 1.84 5.44
C ARG A 45 11.13 0.76 4.52
N ALA A 46 11.00 0.95 3.21
CA ALA A 46 11.52 0.05 2.19
C ALA A 46 11.64 0.79 0.86
N VAL A 47 12.65 0.43 0.08
CA VAL A 47 12.88 0.94 -1.27
C VAL A 47 13.37 -0.22 -2.12
N TRP A 48 12.77 -0.38 -3.29
CA TRP A 48 13.28 -1.31 -4.29
C TRP A 48 13.64 -0.54 -5.56
N MET A 49 14.75 -0.91 -6.17
CA MET A 49 15.29 -0.25 -7.35
C MET A 49 15.72 -1.28 -8.39
N ALA A 50 15.50 -0.98 -9.67
CA ALA A 50 16.00 -1.82 -10.74
C ALA A 50 17.55 -1.83 -10.73
N PRO A 51 18.21 -2.98 -10.96
CA PRO A 51 19.67 -3.04 -10.98
C PRO A 51 20.28 -2.03 -11.95
N GLY A 52 21.22 -1.22 -11.46
CA GLY A 52 21.92 -0.21 -12.26
C GLY A 52 21.11 1.05 -12.60
N ALA A 53 19.89 1.20 -12.09
CA ALA A 53 19.13 2.43 -12.28
C ALA A 53 19.82 3.60 -11.56
N ASN A 54 19.96 4.72 -12.28
CA ASN A 54 20.46 5.97 -11.73
C ASN A 54 19.37 7.05 -11.81
N LEU A 55 19.03 7.63 -10.66
CA LEU A 55 18.02 8.70 -10.60
C LEU A 55 18.63 10.10 -10.79
N ASP A 56 19.96 10.22 -10.75
CA ASP A 56 20.66 11.50 -10.91
C ASP A 56 20.54 12.08 -12.33
N GLU A 57 20.15 11.25 -13.30
CA GLU A 57 19.94 11.65 -14.70
C GLU A 57 18.67 12.50 -14.90
N TYR A 58 17.78 12.53 -13.90
CA TYR A 58 16.53 13.28 -13.97
C TYR A 58 16.68 14.65 -13.31
N SER A 59 16.48 15.71 -14.10
CA SER A 59 16.53 17.10 -13.64
C SER A 59 15.15 17.72 -13.40
N GLU A 60 14.10 17.06 -13.90
CA GLU A 60 12.71 17.50 -13.80
C GLU A 60 11.85 16.38 -13.20
N VAL A 61 10.77 16.75 -12.52
CA VAL A 61 9.83 15.82 -11.90
C VAL A 61 8.42 16.07 -12.41
N ALA A 62 7.79 15.00 -12.92
CA ALA A 62 6.36 14.97 -13.20
C ALA A 62 5.64 14.21 -12.10
N LEU A 63 4.87 14.92 -11.28
CA LEU A 63 4.08 14.30 -10.21
C LEU A 63 2.69 13.95 -10.74
N LEU A 64 2.36 12.66 -10.75
CA LEU A 64 1.00 12.21 -11.04
C LEU A 64 0.10 12.43 -9.82
N ALA A 65 -1.21 12.53 -10.07
CA ALA A 65 -2.18 12.65 -9.00
C ALA A 65 -2.06 11.48 -8.01
N CYS A 66 -1.92 11.81 -6.72
CA CYS A 66 -1.86 10.81 -5.65
C CYS A 66 -3.10 9.90 -5.65
N TYR A 67 -2.86 8.60 -5.76
CA TYR A 67 -3.90 7.59 -5.64
C TYR A 67 -4.23 7.36 -4.17
N VAL A 68 -5.50 7.44 -3.78
CA VAL A 68 -5.91 7.25 -2.38
C VAL A 68 -6.92 6.11 -2.28
N ALA A 69 -6.54 5.09 -1.52
CA ALA A 69 -7.34 3.89 -1.25
C ALA A 69 -7.47 3.66 0.25
N PHE A 70 -8.72 3.56 0.71
CA PHE A 70 -9.06 3.17 2.07
C PHE A 70 -8.71 1.73 2.34
N ASN A 71 -8.50 1.41 3.62
CA ASN A 71 -8.44 0.02 4.05
C ASN A 71 -9.74 -0.68 3.67
N LYS A 72 -9.63 -1.97 3.34
CA LYS A 72 -10.76 -2.79 2.92
C LYS A 72 -11.86 -2.75 3.98
N ASN A 73 -13.08 -2.48 3.54
CA ASN A 73 -14.27 -2.36 4.39
C ASN A 73 -14.21 -1.24 5.45
N TRP A 74 -13.26 -0.30 5.37
CA TRP A 74 -13.11 0.75 6.40
C TRP A 74 -14.42 1.49 6.70
N GLN A 75 -15.12 1.99 5.67
CA GLN A 75 -16.39 2.71 5.84
C GLN A 75 -17.45 1.88 6.56
N ARG A 76 -17.57 0.59 6.22
CA ARG A 76 -18.53 -0.31 6.86
C ARG A 76 -18.18 -0.48 8.33
N ASN A 77 -16.93 -0.84 8.62
CA ASN A 77 -16.47 -1.10 9.99
C ASN A 77 -16.63 0.15 10.85
N TYR A 78 -16.25 1.33 10.32
CA TYR A 78 -16.44 2.61 10.99
C TYR A 78 -17.92 2.88 11.31
N ASN A 79 -18.80 2.68 10.34
CA ASN A 79 -20.24 2.90 10.50
C ASN A 79 -20.91 1.89 11.44
N GLU A 80 -20.43 0.64 11.51
CA GLU A 80 -20.94 -0.37 12.45
C GLU A 80 -20.63 -0.01 13.91
N GLU A 81 -19.52 0.68 14.16
CA GLU A 81 -19.12 1.17 15.49
C GLU A 81 -19.72 2.55 15.82
N THR A 82 -20.33 3.22 14.83
CA THR A 82 -20.89 4.57 14.98
C THR A 82 -22.32 4.52 15.52
N ILE A 83 -22.54 5.17 16.67
CA ILE A 83 -23.85 5.15 17.37
C ILE A 83 -24.87 6.11 16.73
N GLN A 84 -24.42 7.28 16.26
CA GLN A 84 -25.30 8.35 15.78
C GLN A 84 -25.28 8.39 14.24
N LEU A 85 -26.46 8.35 13.62
CA LEU A 85 -26.59 8.34 12.15
C LEU A 85 -25.92 9.54 11.47
N GLU A 86 -25.95 10.71 12.11
CA GLU A 86 -25.31 11.94 11.64
C GLU A 86 -23.78 11.87 11.55
N ASN A 87 -23.15 10.94 12.27
CA ASN A 87 -21.70 10.74 12.25
C ASN A 87 -21.27 9.60 11.31
N MET A 88 -22.23 8.96 10.61
CA MET A 88 -21.92 7.88 9.67
C MET A 88 -21.24 8.45 8.42
N VAL A 89 -20.21 7.76 7.96
CA VAL A 89 -19.48 8.11 6.74
C VAL A 89 -20.26 7.64 5.52
N THR A 90 -20.63 8.60 4.68
CA THR A 90 -21.30 8.35 3.39
C THR A 90 -20.30 8.12 2.26
N ASP A 91 -20.77 7.62 1.12
CA ASP A 91 -19.96 7.51 -0.09
C ASP A 91 -19.46 8.88 -0.59
N GLN A 92 -20.21 9.94 -0.30
CA GLN A 92 -19.82 11.31 -0.61
C GLN A 92 -18.65 11.76 0.27
N ASP A 93 -18.67 11.44 1.57
CA ASP A 93 -17.55 11.72 2.48
C ASP A 93 -16.31 10.93 2.05
N MET A 94 -16.47 9.65 1.70
CA MET A 94 -15.39 8.83 1.15
C MET A 94 -14.74 9.46 -0.09
N LYS A 95 -15.55 10.01 -1.00
CA LYS A 95 -15.05 10.70 -2.19
C LYS A 95 -14.35 12.00 -1.81
N LYS A 96 -14.95 12.81 -0.94
CA LYS A 96 -14.38 14.08 -0.47
C LYS A 96 -13.01 13.88 0.18
N ILE A 97 -12.90 12.94 1.13
CA ILE A 97 -11.64 12.61 1.81
C ILE A 97 -10.57 12.18 0.78
N ARG A 98 -10.94 11.33 -0.19
CA ARG A 98 -10.03 10.88 -1.25
C ARG A 98 -9.49 12.05 -2.06
N ASP A 99 -10.39 12.93 -2.51
CA ASP A 99 -10.05 14.07 -3.37
C ASP A 99 -9.22 15.11 -2.60
N ASP A 100 -9.61 15.41 -1.37
CA ASP A 100 -8.93 16.40 -0.52
C ASP A 100 -7.51 15.93 -0.14
N LEU A 101 -7.34 14.66 0.25
CA LEU A 101 -6.02 14.10 0.53
C LEU A 101 -5.14 14.06 -0.72
N ALA A 102 -5.68 13.65 -1.87
CA ALA A 102 -4.92 13.62 -3.11
C ALA A 102 -4.45 15.03 -3.50
N LYS A 103 -5.34 16.02 -3.40
CA LYS A 103 -5.03 17.42 -3.68
C LYS A 103 -3.97 17.98 -2.73
N GLU A 104 -4.13 17.80 -1.43
CA GLU A 104 -3.20 18.34 -0.43
C GLU A 104 -1.83 17.65 -0.53
N PHE A 105 -1.79 16.33 -0.75
CA PHE A 105 -0.54 15.61 -1.02
C PHE A 105 0.20 16.23 -2.21
N ASN A 106 -0.46 16.37 -3.35
CA ASN A 106 0.18 16.91 -4.55
C ASN A 106 0.71 18.32 -4.32
N LYS A 107 -0.05 19.17 -3.63
CA LYS A 107 0.35 20.53 -3.28
C LYS A 107 1.60 20.56 -2.41
N ILE A 108 1.59 19.85 -1.27
CA ILE A 108 2.72 19.84 -0.33
C ILE A 108 3.95 19.20 -0.97
N PHE A 109 3.78 18.10 -1.70
CA PHE A 109 4.91 17.40 -2.32
C PHE A 109 5.56 18.25 -3.41
N THR A 110 4.76 18.94 -4.23
CA THR A 110 5.25 19.91 -5.22
C THR A 110 6.02 21.04 -4.54
N GLU A 111 5.50 21.58 -3.43
CA GLU A 111 6.16 22.65 -2.67
C GLU A 111 7.51 22.19 -2.11
N VAL A 112 7.57 21.01 -1.48
CA VAL A 112 8.80 20.44 -0.91
C VAL A 112 9.84 20.17 -2.00
N LEU A 113 9.45 19.56 -3.12
CA LEU A 113 10.35 19.28 -4.23
C LEU A 113 10.89 20.56 -4.88
N THR A 114 10.03 21.56 -5.05
CA THR A 114 10.43 22.86 -5.59
C THR A 114 11.42 23.55 -4.64
N LYS A 115 11.18 23.53 -3.33
CA LYS A 115 12.10 24.07 -2.31
C LYS A 115 13.43 23.31 -2.27
N ALA A 116 13.43 22.03 -2.59
CA ALA A 116 14.63 21.20 -2.72
C ALA A 116 15.39 21.43 -4.05
N GLY A 117 14.87 22.27 -4.96
CA GLY A 117 15.53 22.65 -6.21
C GLY A 117 15.09 21.85 -7.44
N HIS A 118 14.07 20.99 -7.34
CA HIS A 118 13.56 20.25 -8.48
C HIS A 118 12.60 21.09 -9.32
N LYS A 119 12.72 20.99 -10.65
CA LYS A 119 11.78 21.62 -11.58
C LYS A 119 10.57 20.72 -11.78
N MET A 120 9.38 21.24 -11.51
CA MET A 120 8.11 20.51 -11.66
C MET A 120 7.54 20.70 -13.06
N VAL A 121 7.17 19.59 -13.72
CA VAL A 121 6.57 19.59 -15.07
C VAL A 121 5.30 18.75 -15.13
N THR A 122 4.43 19.05 -16.09
CA THR A 122 3.10 18.42 -16.22
C THR A 122 3.08 17.23 -17.18
N THR A 123 4.14 17.03 -17.96
CA THR A 123 4.20 16.01 -19.01
C THR A 123 5.52 15.26 -18.95
N GLY A 124 5.47 13.94 -19.17
CA GLY A 124 6.67 13.12 -19.25
C GLY A 124 7.51 13.45 -20.49
N GLY A 125 8.81 13.22 -20.39
CA GLY A 125 9.77 13.49 -21.45
C GLY A 125 11.17 12.97 -21.10
N SER A 126 12.13 13.23 -21.98
CA SER A 126 13.53 12.91 -21.70
C SER A 126 14.02 13.71 -20.50
N GLY A 127 14.68 13.06 -19.53
CA GLY A 127 15.18 13.70 -18.30
C GLY A 127 14.12 14.03 -17.25
N VAL A 128 12.88 13.56 -17.43
CA VAL A 128 11.77 13.75 -16.47
C VAL A 128 11.51 12.49 -15.64
N LEU A 129 11.64 12.59 -14.32
CA LEU A 129 11.25 11.53 -13.38
C LEU A 129 9.74 11.58 -13.15
N ILE A 130 9.03 10.54 -13.58
CA ILE A 130 7.59 10.41 -13.31
C ILE A 130 7.41 9.76 -11.95
N VAL A 131 6.80 10.49 -11.01
CA VAL A 131 6.50 10.00 -9.67
C VAL A 131 4.99 9.72 -9.57
N ARG A 132 4.64 8.48 -9.21
CA ARG A 132 3.26 8.06 -8.96
C ARG A 132 3.05 7.77 -7.47
N PRO A 133 2.63 8.76 -6.68
CA PRO A 133 2.39 8.56 -5.26
C PRO A 133 1.06 7.83 -5.01
N ALA A 134 1.00 7.10 -3.89
CA ALA A 134 -0.21 6.45 -3.43
C ALA A 134 -0.28 6.42 -1.89
N ILE A 135 -1.46 6.72 -1.35
CA ILE A 135 -1.84 6.44 0.03
C ILE A 135 -2.76 5.21 -0.02
N ILE A 136 -2.28 4.09 0.52
CA ILE A 136 -3.00 2.82 0.53
C ILE A 136 -3.30 2.40 1.96
N ASN A 137 -4.36 1.59 2.12
CA ASN A 137 -4.85 1.13 3.42
C ASN A 137 -5.14 2.32 4.37
N LEU A 138 -5.69 3.41 3.85
CA LEU A 138 -6.04 4.57 4.65
C LEU A 138 -7.14 4.20 5.67
N GLU A 139 -6.87 4.50 6.93
CA GLU A 139 -7.84 4.50 8.01
C GLU A 139 -7.89 5.89 8.61
N VAL A 140 -9.10 6.43 8.76
CA VAL A 140 -9.30 7.74 9.38
C VAL A 140 -9.96 7.52 10.73
N THR A 141 -9.33 8.01 11.81
CA THR A 141 -9.85 7.83 13.16
C THR A 141 -11.06 8.73 13.43
N ALA A 142 -11.00 9.97 12.96
CA ALA A 142 -12.06 10.97 13.13
C ALA A 142 -12.32 11.64 11.76
N PRO A 143 -13.18 11.04 10.92
CA PRO A 143 -13.54 11.62 9.63
C PRO A 143 -14.38 12.89 9.82
N ASP A 144 -14.06 13.90 9.02
CA ASP A 144 -14.91 15.07 8.87
C ASP A 144 -16.11 14.67 8.02
N THR A 145 -17.25 14.45 8.68
CA THR A 145 -18.51 14.09 8.04
C THR A 145 -19.33 15.35 7.85
N MET A 146 -19.95 15.50 6.68
CA MET A 146 -20.87 16.61 6.45
C MET A 146 -22.19 16.31 7.13
N ALA A 147 -22.33 16.71 8.39
CA ALA A 147 -23.60 16.77 9.11
C ALA A 147 -24.55 17.83 8.50
#